data_AF-A0A535DX74-F1
#
_entry.id   AF-A0A535DX74-F1
#
_cell.length_a   1.000
_cell.length_b   1.000
_cell.length_c   1.000
_cell.angle_alpha   90.00
_cell.angle_beta   90.00
_cell.angle_gamma   90.00
#
_symmetry.space_group_name_H-M   'P 1'
#
loop_
_entity.id
_entity.type
_entity.pdbx_description
1 polymer ?
#
loop_
_entity_poly.entity_id
_entity_poly.type
_entity_poly.pdbx_seq_one_letter_code
_entity_poly.pdbx_strand_id
1 'polypeptide(L)'
;MSTTRAESASLAAEVFPLDAHEREALSKAAGWAALAGITHLLRTAIGPGLYPDWYVFLTALAYGLMLPVIAVLHVRHARVRDSGAVLGTIIGTVVVAIGMGTSAAPELALAALFVRAMWWWTLGKLWWETDVVSRWLGAVTLGLAVGQFALVIIFGPVGADMTTLALPLRIALGLWMLALAAVLWRSRREA
;
A
#
# COMPACT_ATOMS: atom_id res chain seq x y z
N MET A 1 -30.36 -13.29 -4.89
CA MET A 1 -29.81 -12.44 -3.82
C MET A 1 -28.61 -11.59 -4.30
N SER A 2 -28.56 -11.19 -5.59
CA SER A 2 -27.45 -10.42 -6.19
C SER A 2 -27.85 -9.04 -6.73
N THR A 3 -29.15 -8.74 -6.79
CA THR A 3 -29.70 -7.54 -7.44
C THR A 3 -29.47 -6.26 -6.62
N THR A 4 -29.66 -6.32 -5.29
CA THR A 4 -29.44 -5.18 -4.38
C THR A 4 -28.00 -4.71 -4.30
N ARG A 5 -27.03 -5.57 -4.64
CA ARG A 5 -25.60 -5.27 -4.50
C ARG A 5 -25.04 -4.50 -5.69
N ALA A 6 -25.50 -4.83 -6.90
CA ALA A 6 -25.16 -4.09 -8.11
C ALA A 6 -25.77 -2.67 -8.09
N GLU A 7 -27.01 -2.53 -7.59
CA GLU A 7 -27.66 -1.23 -7.37
C GLU A 7 -26.88 -0.35 -6.39
N SER A 8 -26.36 -0.91 -5.29
CA SER A 8 -25.61 -0.10 -4.31
C SER A 8 -24.29 0.46 -4.88
N ALA A 9 -23.63 -0.29 -5.77
CA ALA A 9 -22.42 0.15 -6.44
C ALA A 9 -22.72 1.19 -7.55
N SER A 10 -23.82 1.03 -8.29
CA SER A 10 -24.26 2.03 -9.26
C SER A 10 -24.68 3.33 -8.58
N LEU A 11 -25.41 3.25 -7.46
CA LEU A 11 -25.80 4.43 -6.67
C LEU A 11 -24.58 5.16 -6.09
N ALA A 12 -23.57 4.45 -5.58
CA ALA A 12 -22.35 5.10 -5.09
C ALA A 12 -21.56 5.80 -6.21
N ALA A 13 -21.55 5.24 -7.42
CA ALA A 13 -20.93 5.84 -8.60
C ALA A 13 -21.75 7.03 -9.15
N GLU A 14 -23.07 6.98 -9.03
CA GLU A 14 -24.00 8.01 -9.49
C GLU A 14 -24.06 9.21 -8.53
N VAL A 15 -23.85 8.99 -7.23
CA VAL A 15 -23.88 10.05 -6.19
C VAL A 15 -22.57 10.84 -6.11
N PHE A 16 -21.44 10.30 -6.54
CA PHE A 16 -20.14 10.98 -6.51
C PHE A 16 -19.35 10.82 -7.82
N PRO A 17 -19.79 11.44 -8.93
CA PRO A 17 -19.03 11.44 -10.17
C PRO A 17 -17.65 12.08 -9.95
N LEU A 18 -16.60 11.47 -10.49
CA LEU A 18 -15.26 12.03 -10.38
C LEU A 18 -15.17 13.32 -11.19
N ASP A 19 -14.85 14.42 -10.53
CA ASP A 19 -14.57 15.67 -11.23
C ASP A 19 -13.21 15.60 -11.97
N ALA A 20 -12.92 16.64 -12.76
CA ALA A 20 -11.66 16.69 -13.52
C ALA A 20 -10.42 16.70 -12.60
N HIS A 21 -10.53 17.34 -11.43
CA HIS A 21 -9.44 17.43 -10.46
C HIS A 21 -9.13 16.06 -9.83
N GLU A 22 -10.16 15.28 -9.52
CA GLU A 22 -10.05 13.93 -8.97
C GLU A 22 -9.44 12.95 -9.97
N ARG A 23 -9.82 13.05 -11.26
CA ARG A 23 -9.18 12.26 -12.32
C ARG A 23 -7.70 12.59 -12.46
N GLU A 24 -7.33 13.86 -12.37
CA GLU A 24 -5.94 14.28 -12.40
C GLU A 24 -5.17 13.77 -11.17
N ALA A 25 -5.77 13.84 -9.97
CA ALA A 25 -5.20 13.32 -8.74
C ALA A 25 -4.96 11.81 -8.83
N LEU A 26 -5.89 11.04 -9.40
CA LEU A 26 -5.73 9.60 -9.65
C LEU A 26 -4.59 9.31 -10.63
N SER A 27 -4.46 10.10 -11.70
CA SER A 27 -3.38 9.96 -12.67
C SER A 27 -2.01 10.20 -12.01
N LYS A 28 -1.89 11.26 -11.21
CA LYS A 28 -0.68 11.57 -10.44
C LYS A 28 -0.37 10.47 -9.44
N ALA A 29 -1.36 10.02 -8.67
CA ALA A 29 -1.19 8.92 -7.71
C ALA A 29 -0.77 7.60 -8.39
N ALA A 30 -1.31 7.28 -9.57
CA ALA A 30 -0.87 6.13 -10.34
C ALA A 30 0.60 6.26 -10.76
N GLY A 31 1.03 7.44 -11.22
CA GLY A 31 2.43 7.72 -11.53
C GLY A 31 3.35 7.56 -10.32
N TRP A 32 2.97 8.13 -9.17
CA TRP A 32 3.73 7.99 -7.94
C TRP A 32 3.79 6.56 -7.43
N ALA A 33 2.68 5.83 -7.51
CA ALA A 33 2.62 4.43 -7.12
C ALA A 33 3.52 3.55 -8.02
N ALA A 34 3.52 3.81 -9.33
CA ALA A 34 4.39 3.12 -10.27
C ALA A 34 5.87 3.38 -9.94
N LEU A 35 6.24 4.65 -9.74
CA LEU A 35 7.60 5.03 -9.41
C LEU A 35 8.05 4.41 -8.08
N ALA A 36 7.24 4.51 -7.02
CA ALA A 36 7.51 3.87 -5.73
C ALA A 36 7.71 2.36 -5.86
N GLY A 37 6.85 1.68 -6.63
CA GLY A 37 6.96 0.25 -6.92
C GLY A 37 8.27 -0.12 -7.61
N ILE A 38 8.61 0.59 -8.69
CA ILE A 38 9.88 0.40 -9.41
C ILE A 38 11.06 0.63 -8.47
N THR A 39 11.05 1.69 -7.68
CA THR A 39 12.15 2.00 -6.74
C THR A 39 12.32 0.92 -5.67
N HIS A 40 11.23 0.36 -5.13
CA HIS A 40 11.30 -0.79 -4.21
C HIS A 40 11.99 -2.01 -4.84
N LEU A 41 11.73 -2.27 -6.11
CA LEU A 41 12.34 -3.38 -6.86
C LEU A 41 13.81 -3.09 -7.20
N LEU A 42 14.13 -1.90 -7.69
CA LEU A 42 15.50 -1.49 -8.02
C LEU A 42 16.42 -1.52 -6.79
N ARG A 43 15.95 -1.00 -5.64
CA ARG A 43 16.68 -1.08 -4.37
C ARG A 43 17.03 -2.52 -4.01
N THR A 44 16.12 -3.46 -4.29
CA THR A 44 16.33 -4.88 -4.00
C THR A 44 17.48 -5.47 -4.81
N ALA A 45 17.68 -4.99 -6.05
CA ALA A 45 18.81 -5.40 -6.89
C ALA A 45 20.15 -4.77 -6.47
N ILE A 46 20.13 -3.55 -5.92
CA ILE A 46 21.36 -2.80 -5.59
C ILE A 46 21.98 -3.25 -4.27
N GLY A 47 21.19 -3.70 -3.28
CA GLY A 47 21.70 -4.21 -2.00
C GLY A 47 22.44 -3.15 -1.15
N PRO A 48 22.51 -3.32 0.18
CA PRO A 48 23.17 -2.34 1.06
C PRO A 48 24.71 -2.29 0.92
N GLY A 49 25.35 -3.35 0.41
CA GLY A 49 26.81 -3.47 0.37
C GLY A 49 27.49 -3.01 -0.92
N LEU A 50 26.78 -2.92 -2.05
CA LEU A 50 27.38 -2.56 -3.35
C LEU A 50 27.42 -1.04 -3.55
N TYR A 51 26.31 -0.35 -3.25
CA TYR A 51 26.21 1.10 -3.39
C TYR A 51 25.40 1.68 -2.21
N PRO A 52 26.04 1.93 -1.06
CA PRO A 52 25.35 2.33 0.17
C PRO A 52 24.52 3.63 0.02
N ASP A 53 25.07 4.65 -0.61
CA ASP A 53 24.39 5.93 -0.82
C ASP A 53 23.16 5.77 -1.72
N TRP A 54 23.28 4.97 -2.78
CA TRP A 54 22.16 4.63 -3.65
C TRP A 54 21.10 3.81 -2.93
N TYR A 55 21.49 2.87 -2.08
CA TYR A 55 20.55 2.09 -1.29
C TYR A 55 19.74 2.98 -0.34
N VAL A 56 20.38 3.93 0.34
CA VAL A 56 19.71 4.90 1.23
C VAL A 56 18.81 5.83 0.42
N PHE A 57 19.31 6.41 -0.68
CA PHE A 57 18.54 7.28 -1.55
C PHE A 57 17.29 6.58 -2.11
N LEU A 58 17.44 5.37 -2.65
CA LEU A 58 16.33 4.58 -3.17
C LEU A 58 15.37 4.14 -2.06
N THR A 59 15.85 3.97 -0.82
CA THR A 59 14.98 3.73 0.33
C THR A 59 14.07 4.92 0.60
N ALA A 60 14.65 6.12 0.70
CA ALA A 60 13.91 7.34 0.93
C ALA A 60 12.92 7.60 -0.22
N LEU A 61 13.36 7.39 -1.47
CA LEU A 61 12.52 7.57 -2.64
C LEU A 61 11.35 6.57 -2.67
N ALA A 62 11.61 5.28 -2.45
CA ALA A 62 10.56 4.24 -2.50
C ALA A 62 9.44 4.49 -1.48
N TYR A 63 9.80 4.77 -0.23
CA TYR A 63 8.82 5.00 0.83
C TYR A 63 8.23 6.43 0.79
N GLY A 64 9.04 7.45 0.51
CA GLY A 64 8.58 8.83 0.42
C GLY A 64 7.53 9.03 -0.67
N LEU A 65 7.69 8.37 -1.82
CA LEU A 65 6.72 8.41 -2.92
C LEU A 65 5.40 7.69 -2.61
N MET A 66 5.32 6.90 -1.53
CA MET A 66 4.03 6.36 -1.08
C MET A 66 3.14 7.42 -0.47
N LEU A 67 3.69 8.50 0.11
CA LEU A 67 2.91 9.57 0.76
C LEU A 67 1.86 10.22 -0.15
N PRO A 68 2.17 10.67 -1.38
CA PRO A 68 1.14 11.21 -2.27
C PRO A 68 0.09 10.16 -2.65
N VAL A 69 0.45 8.87 -2.72
CA VAL A 69 -0.50 7.78 -2.97
C VAL A 69 -1.44 7.60 -1.78
N ILE A 70 -0.90 7.60 -0.55
CA ILE A 70 -1.66 7.52 0.70
C ILE A 70 -2.63 8.70 0.82
N ALA A 71 -2.19 9.92 0.47
CA ALA A 71 -3.05 11.10 0.50
C ALA A 71 -4.25 10.98 -0.45
N VAL A 72 -4.04 10.49 -1.68
CA VAL A 72 -5.16 10.28 -2.63
C VAL A 72 -6.07 9.14 -2.16
N LEU A 73 -5.50 8.06 -1.62
CA LEU A 73 -6.30 6.97 -1.04
C LEU A 73 -7.17 7.48 0.12
N HIS A 74 -6.63 8.32 1.01
CA HIS A 74 -7.38 8.94 2.11
C HIS A 74 -8.65 9.63 1.62
N VAL A 75 -8.51 10.54 0.65
CA VAL A 75 -9.64 11.31 0.11
C VAL A 75 -10.72 10.39 -0.47
N ARG A 76 -10.32 9.33 -1.17
CA ARG A 76 -11.26 8.35 -1.73
C ARG A 76 -11.96 7.53 -0.65
N HIS A 77 -11.21 7.08 0.35
CA HIS A 77 -11.72 6.26 1.45
C HIS A 77 -12.67 7.04 2.35
N ALA A 78 -12.39 8.33 2.58
CA ALA A 78 -13.19 9.18 3.45
C ALA A 78 -14.64 9.33 2.96
N ARG A 79 -14.89 9.23 1.65
CA ARG A 79 -16.25 9.29 1.05
C ARG A 79 -17.15 8.12 1.45
N VAL A 80 -16.55 6.97 1.75
CA VAL A 80 -17.28 5.73 2.04
C VAL A 80 -17.15 5.30 3.49
N ARG A 81 -16.03 5.62 4.16
CA ARG A 81 -15.78 5.27 5.56
C ARG A 81 -14.63 6.08 6.16
N ASP A 82 -14.98 7.18 6.82
CA ASP A 82 -14.02 8.12 7.40
C ASP A 82 -13.04 7.48 8.41
N SER A 83 -13.54 6.69 9.36
CA SER A 83 -12.69 6.00 10.34
C SER A 83 -11.66 5.05 9.71
N GLY A 84 -12.04 4.38 8.60
CA GLY A 84 -11.14 3.52 7.85
C GLY A 84 -10.09 4.31 7.07
N ALA A 85 -10.48 5.47 6.53
CA ALA A 85 -9.58 6.38 5.83
C ALA A 85 -8.52 6.95 6.78
N VAL A 86 -8.93 7.47 7.95
CA VAL A 86 -8.02 8.02 8.96
C VAL A 86 -7.03 6.96 9.44
N LEU A 87 -7.53 5.77 9.81
CA LEU A 87 -6.66 4.68 10.28
C LEU A 87 -5.69 4.22 9.19
N GLY A 88 -6.17 4.05 7.95
CA GLY A 88 -5.36 3.67 6.81
C GLY A 88 -4.25 4.68 6.51
N THR A 89 -4.53 5.97 6.65
CA THR A 89 -3.54 7.04 6.46
C THR A 89 -2.51 7.07 7.57
N ILE A 90 -2.92 7.01 8.84
CA ILE A 90 -2.00 7.01 9.98
C ILE A 90 -1.04 5.83 9.87
N ILE A 91 -1.58 4.61 9.73
CA ILE A 91 -0.75 3.41 9.63
C ILE A 91 0.12 3.46 8.37
N GLY A 92 -0.41 3.94 7.24
CA GLY A 92 0.37 4.12 6.00
C GLY A 92 1.57 5.05 6.18
N THR A 93 1.40 6.18 6.88
CA THR A 93 2.50 7.08 7.20
C THR A 93 3.52 6.42 8.14
N VAL A 94 3.08 5.60 9.09
CA VAL A 94 3.99 4.82 9.95
C VAL A 94 4.76 3.77 9.13
N VAL A 95 4.13 3.12 8.14
CA VAL A 95 4.84 2.22 7.19
C VAL A 95 5.98 2.97 6.50
N VAL A 96 5.72 4.20 6.04
CA VAL A 96 6.73 5.05 5.40
C VAL A 96 7.87 5.37 6.36
N ALA A 97 7.55 5.88 7.56
CA ALA A 97 8.55 6.29 8.55
C ALA A 97 9.42 5.12 9.03
N ILE A 98 8.82 4.02 9.49
CA ILE A 98 9.55 2.84 9.97
C ILE A 98 10.28 2.17 8.80
N GLY A 99 9.63 2.10 7.63
CA GLY A 99 10.22 1.54 6.41
C GLY A 99 11.50 2.25 5.99
N MET A 100 11.53 3.58 6.06
CA MET A 100 12.76 4.35 5.88
C MET A 100 13.76 4.09 7.01
N GLY A 101 13.30 4.08 8.27
CA GLY A 101 14.15 3.79 9.43
C GLY A 101 14.92 2.47 9.32
N THR A 102 14.34 1.45 8.68
CA THR A 102 15.02 0.14 8.50
C THR A 102 16.34 0.20 7.72
N SER A 103 16.63 1.25 6.94
CA SER A 103 17.94 1.38 6.30
C SER A 103 19.06 1.82 7.23
N ALA A 104 18.72 2.48 8.34
CA ALA A 104 19.67 2.93 9.36
C ALA A 104 19.66 2.02 10.60
N ALA A 105 18.52 1.37 10.88
CA ALA A 105 18.28 0.55 12.06
C ALA A 105 17.60 -0.78 11.65
N PRO A 106 18.37 -1.82 11.26
CA PRO A 106 17.83 -3.12 10.83
C PRO A 106 16.95 -3.82 11.87
N GLU A 107 17.15 -3.54 13.16
CA GLU A 107 16.34 -4.01 14.29
C GLU A 107 14.87 -3.58 14.19
N LEU A 108 14.56 -2.52 13.42
CA LEU A 108 13.20 -2.10 13.13
C LEU A 108 12.47 -3.02 12.14
N ALA A 109 13.14 -4.02 11.56
CA ALA A 109 12.55 -4.91 10.56
C ALA A 109 11.26 -5.57 11.06
N LEU A 110 11.23 -6.08 12.30
CA LEU A 110 10.03 -6.68 12.87
C LEU A 110 8.86 -5.69 12.91
N ALA A 111 9.12 -4.47 13.39
CA ALA A 111 8.12 -3.41 13.47
C ALA A 111 7.64 -2.97 12.08
N ALA A 112 8.54 -2.87 11.10
CA ALA A 112 8.18 -2.57 9.71
C ALA A 112 7.26 -3.63 9.11
N LEU A 113 7.55 -4.92 9.35
CA LEU A 113 6.68 -6.02 8.92
C LEU A 113 5.33 -5.97 9.63
N PHE A 114 5.31 -5.73 10.94
CA PHE A 114 4.04 -5.66 11.67
C PHE A 114 3.14 -4.51 11.19
N VAL A 115 3.68 -3.29 11.11
CA VAL A 115 2.90 -2.12 10.70
C VAL A 115 2.45 -2.22 9.24
N ARG A 116 3.27 -2.75 8.33
CA ARG A 116 2.84 -2.99 6.95
C ARG A 116 1.71 -4.02 6.87
N ALA A 117 1.71 -5.04 7.73
CA ALA A 117 0.62 -6.01 7.79
C ALA A 117 -0.68 -5.33 8.27
N MET A 118 -0.60 -4.48 9.30
CA MET A 118 -1.74 -3.68 9.75
C MET A 118 -2.28 -2.75 8.66
N TRP A 119 -1.38 -2.13 7.88
CA TRP A 119 -1.77 -1.22 6.80
C TRP A 119 -2.52 -1.96 5.69
N TRP A 120 -1.95 -3.07 5.20
CA TRP A 120 -2.60 -3.92 4.22
C TRP A 120 -3.90 -4.51 4.73
N TRP A 121 -3.99 -4.89 6.01
CA TRP A 121 -5.24 -5.35 6.60
C TRP A 121 -6.32 -4.26 6.53
N THR A 122 -5.97 -3.03 6.92
CA THR A 122 -6.89 -1.90 6.95
C THR A 122 -7.38 -1.54 5.55
N LEU A 123 -6.47 -1.41 4.59
CA LEU A 123 -6.80 -1.12 3.20
C LEU A 123 -7.58 -2.26 2.55
N GLY A 124 -7.10 -3.49 2.72
CA GLY A 124 -7.70 -4.67 2.12
C GLY A 124 -9.13 -4.90 2.59
N LYS A 125 -9.37 -4.77 3.91
CA LYS A 125 -10.72 -4.84 4.48
C LYS A 125 -11.62 -3.75 3.92
N LEU A 126 -11.14 -2.51 3.87
CA LEU A 126 -11.91 -1.40 3.34
C LEU A 126 -12.30 -1.65 1.88
N TRP A 127 -11.35 -2.04 1.03
CA TRP A 127 -11.61 -2.27 -0.40
C TRP A 127 -12.50 -3.49 -0.64
N TRP A 128 -12.39 -4.52 0.18
CA TRP A 128 -13.27 -5.69 0.13
C TRP A 128 -14.72 -5.35 0.47
N GLU A 129 -14.93 -4.49 1.47
CA GLU A 129 -16.26 -4.12 1.94
C GLU A 129 -16.92 -3.07 1.03
N THR A 130 -16.18 -2.05 0.61
CA THR A 130 -16.73 -0.85 -0.05
C THR A 130 -16.51 -0.79 -1.55
N ASP A 131 -15.63 -1.62 -2.12
CA ASP A 131 -15.25 -1.61 -3.54
C ASP A 131 -14.70 -0.26 -4.04
N VAL A 132 -14.25 0.61 -3.13
CA VAL A 132 -13.76 1.96 -3.47
C VAL A 132 -12.55 1.96 -4.41
N VAL A 133 -11.80 0.85 -4.48
CA VAL A 133 -10.68 0.66 -5.42
C VAL A 133 -10.92 -0.57 -6.28
N SER A 134 -10.98 -1.74 -5.64
CA SER A 134 -11.38 -3.01 -6.25
C SER A 134 -11.49 -4.06 -5.15
N ARG A 135 -12.61 -4.79 -5.09
CA ARG A 135 -12.79 -5.94 -4.20
C ARG A 135 -11.70 -6.99 -4.37
N TRP A 136 -11.31 -7.27 -5.63
CA TRP A 136 -10.28 -8.28 -5.90
C TRP A 136 -8.93 -7.87 -5.34
N LEU A 137 -8.50 -6.62 -5.57
CA LEU A 137 -7.29 -6.09 -4.97
C LEU A 137 -7.39 -6.06 -3.44
N GLY A 138 -8.57 -5.78 -2.89
CA GLY A 138 -8.87 -5.87 -1.46
C GLY A 138 -8.61 -7.26 -0.87
N ALA A 139 -9.11 -8.31 -1.53
CA ALA A 139 -8.90 -9.70 -1.12
C ALA A 139 -7.42 -10.10 -1.17
N VAL A 140 -6.71 -9.74 -2.25
CA VAL A 140 -5.26 -9.98 -2.36
C VAL A 140 -4.51 -9.26 -1.25
N THR A 141 -4.86 -8.00 -0.98
CA THR A 141 -4.21 -7.19 0.06
C THR A 141 -4.47 -7.76 1.47
N LEU A 142 -5.67 -8.29 1.73
CA LEU A 142 -5.97 -9.03 2.96
C LEU A 142 -5.11 -10.30 3.08
N GLY A 143 -4.98 -11.07 2.00
CA GLY A 143 -4.13 -12.27 1.98
C GLY A 143 -2.68 -11.95 2.31
N LEU A 144 -2.13 -10.87 1.73
CA LEU A 144 -0.79 -10.38 2.04
C LEU A 144 -0.66 -9.97 3.52
N ALA A 145 -1.66 -9.29 4.07
CA ALA A 145 -1.68 -8.90 5.47
C ALA A 145 -1.66 -10.12 6.41
N VAL A 146 -2.55 -11.09 6.17
CA VAL A 146 -2.63 -12.33 6.96
C VAL A 146 -1.32 -13.12 6.89
N GLY A 147 -0.78 -13.30 5.69
CA GLY A 147 0.50 -13.98 5.50
C GLY A 147 1.63 -13.28 6.26
N GLN A 148 1.68 -11.95 6.21
CA GLN A 148 2.71 -11.18 6.91
C GLN A 148 2.52 -11.18 8.44
N PHE A 149 1.28 -11.15 8.94
CA PHE A 149 1.02 -11.37 10.38
C PHE A 149 1.45 -12.75 10.84
N ALA A 150 1.15 -13.79 10.07
CA ALA A 150 1.57 -15.15 10.39
C ALA A 150 3.11 -15.23 10.49
N LEU A 151 3.84 -14.61 9.56
CA LEU A 151 5.30 -14.54 9.63
C LEU A 151 5.79 -13.83 10.90
N VAL A 152 5.22 -12.66 11.23
CA VAL A 152 5.61 -11.90 12.44
C VAL A 152 5.32 -12.69 13.72
N ILE A 153 4.16 -13.36 13.81
CA ILE A 153 3.75 -14.13 14.99
C ILE A 153 4.60 -15.39 15.16
N ILE A 154 4.93 -16.09 14.08
CA ILE A 154 5.72 -17.33 14.11
C ILE A 154 7.20 -17.03 14.41
N PHE A 155 7.78 -16.06 13.70
CA PHE A 155 9.22 -15.82 13.72
C PHE A 155 9.66 -14.78 14.75
N GLY A 156 8.77 -13.88 15.18
CA GLY A 156 9.08 -12.81 16.14
C GLY A 156 9.55 -13.34 17.51
N PRO A 157 8.80 -14.25 18.16
CA PRO A 157 9.13 -14.77 19.49
C PRO A 157 10.45 -15.56 19.55
N VAL A 158 10.87 -16.16 18.43
CA VAL A 158 12.09 -16.97 18.36
C VAL A 158 13.34 -16.15 17.98
N GLY A 159 13.20 -14.82 17.86
CA GLY A 159 14.32 -13.94 17.53
C GLY A 159 14.92 -14.18 16.15
N ALA A 160 14.15 -14.72 15.21
CA ALA A 160 14.65 -14.97 13.87
C ALA A 160 15.04 -13.66 13.17
N ASP A 161 16.08 -13.71 12.35
CA ASP A 161 16.54 -12.56 11.58
C ASP A 161 15.49 -12.15 10.52
N MET A 162 14.71 -11.13 10.89
CA MET A 162 13.65 -10.58 10.05
C MET A 162 14.19 -9.91 8.78
N THR A 163 15.49 -9.59 8.71
CA THR A 163 16.07 -8.98 7.51
C THR A 163 16.07 -9.96 6.33
N THR A 164 16.18 -11.26 6.60
CA THR A 164 16.06 -12.32 5.60
C THR A 164 14.64 -12.38 5.01
N LEU A 165 13.61 -12.21 5.85
CA LEU A 165 12.21 -12.14 5.41
C LEU A 165 11.84 -10.78 4.81
N ALA A 166 12.58 -9.72 5.14
CA ALA A 166 12.31 -8.38 4.65
C ALA A 166 12.52 -8.26 3.13
N LEU A 167 13.43 -9.05 2.55
CA LEU A 167 13.71 -9.04 1.11
C LEU A 167 12.51 -9.48 0.26
N PRO A 168 11.97 -10.71 0.39
CA PRO A 168 10.82 -11.14 -0.41
C PRO A 168 9.58 -10.28 -0.15
N LEU A 169 9.37 -9.82 1.08
CA LEU A 169 8.21 -8.99 1.39
C LEU A 169 8.35 -7.54 0.90
N ARG A 170 9.58 -7.06 0.67
CA ARG A 170 9.83 -5.78 -0.03
C ARG A 170 9.49 -5.90 -1.51
N ILE A 171 9.83 -7.03 -2.14
CA ILE A 171 9.40 -7.33 -3.51
C ILE A 171 7.88 -7.35 -3.58
N ALA A 172 7.21 -8.01 -2.62
CA ALA A 172 5.76 -8.02 -2.53
C ALA A 172 5.17 -6.60 -2.42
N LEU A 173 5.77 -5.72 -1.61
CA LEU A 173 5.36 -4.31 -1.53
C LEU A 173 5.56 -3.57 -2.86
N GLY A 174 6.70 -3.75 -3.53
CA GLY A 174 6.95 -3.15 -4.85
C GLY A 174 5.92 -3.58 -5.89
N LEU A 175 5.65 -4.89 -5.98
CA LEU A 175 4.63 -5.44 -6.88
C LEU A 175 3.21 -4.96 -6.52
N TRP A 176 2.90 -4.87 -5.23
CA TRP A 176 1.62 -4.34 -4.76
C TRP A 176 1.43 -2.87 -5.18
N MET A 177 2.47 -2.04 -5.09
CA MET A 177 2.43 -0.65 -5.55
C MET A 177 2.22 -0.56 -7.07
N LEU A 178 2.84 -1.44 -7.85
CA LEU A 178 2.60 -1.52 -9.31
C LEU A 178 1.17 -1.95 -9.64
N ALA A 179 0.63 -2.94 -8.92
CA ALA A 179 -0.75 -3.36 -9.08
C ALA A 179 -1.73 -2.23 -8.73
N LEU A 180 -1.48 -1.50 -7.65
CA LEU A 180 -2.24 -0.32 -7.27
C LEU A 180 -2.18 0.76 -8.35
N ALA A 181 -0.99 1.04 -8.90
CA ALA A 181 -0.81 2.00 -9.98
C ALA A 181 -1.67 1.65 -11.20
N ALA A 182 -1.68 0.38 -11.62
CA ALA A 182 -2.51 -0.09 -12.72
C ALA A 182 -4.01 0.09 -12.45
N VAL A 183 -4.47 -0.19 -11.23
CA VAL A 183 -5.87 0.00 -10.85
C VAL A 183 -6.25 1.48 -10.82
N LEU A 184 -5.45 2.34 -10.19
CA LEU A 184 -5.72 3.79 -10.16
C LEU A 184 -5.73 4.41 -11.56
N TRP A 185 -4.80 3.95 -12.43
CA TRP A 185 -4.76 4.37 -13.83
C TRP A 185 -5.98 3.93 -14.63
N ARG A 186 -6.57 2.77 -14.29
CA ARG A 186 -7.78 2.27 -14.92
C ARG A 186 -9.01 3.04 -14.41
N SER A 187 -9.13 3.24 -13.10
CA SER A 187 -10.27 3.94 -12.50
C SER A 187 -10.45 5.37 -13.02
N ARG A 188 -9.36 6.05 -13.44
CA ARG A 188 -9.46 7.39 -14.05
C ARG A 188 -10.14 7.40 -15.43
N ARG A 189 -10.24 6.24 -16.11
CA ARG A 189 -10.81 6.10 -17.46
C ARG A 189 -12.25 5.61 -17.44
N GLU A 190 -12.66 4.96 -16.35
CA GLU A 190 -13.98 4.35 -16.19
C GLU A 190 -14.99 5.30 -15.48
N ALA A 191 -14.59 6.55 -15.23
CA ALA A 191 -15.38 7.60 -14.59
C ALA A 191 -15.47 8.84 -15.49
#